data_AF-A0A1Q7C874-F1
#
_entry.id   AF-A0A1Q7C874-F1
#
_cell.length_a   1.000
_cell.length_b   1.000
_cell.length_c   1.000
_cell.angle_alpha   90.00
_cell.angle_beta   90.00
_cell.angle_gamma   90.00
#
_symmetry.space_group_name_H-M   'P 1'
#
loop_
_entity.id
_entity.type
_entity.pdbx_description
1 polymer ?
#
loop_
_entity_poly.entity_id
_entity_poly.type
_entity_poly.pdbx_seq_one_letter_code
_entity_poly.pdbx_strand_id
1 'polypeptide(L)'
;MYPVTVPDALVDNCFGLPLWLQTPCVGHVLWAFNARHLAYLKDFLQADLRERRGTANASVVSRLPGWLKQAKHRSEALRAVGHLERLLVEGR
;
A
#
# COMPACT_ATOMS: atom_id res chain seq x y z
N MET A 1 13.34 -25.84 6.74
CA MET A 1 12.90 -24.64 5.99
C MET A 1 11.43 -24.85 5.67
N TYR A 2 10.55 -24.43 6.57
CA TYR A 2 9.12 -24.67 6.39
C TYR A 2 8.58 -23.72 5.31
N PRO A 3 7.75 -24.21 4.37
CA PRO A 3 7.03 -23.31 3.49
C PRO A 3 6.03 -22.53 4.35
N VAL A 4 6.25 -21.22 4.47
CA VAL A 4 5.25 -20.29 4.98
C VAL A 4 4.11 -20.31 3.95
N THR A 5 3.08 -21.11 4.23
CA THR A 5 1.83 -21.06 3.48
C THR A 5 1.12 -19.78 3.90
N VAL A 6 1.36 -18.68 3.19
CA VAL A 6 0.61 -17.41 3.35
C VAL A 6 -0.46 -17.32 2.27
N PRO A 7 -1.69 -17.77 2.54
CA PRO A 7 -2.82 -17.32 1.76
C PRO A 7 -3.03 -15.83 2.10
N ASP A 8 -2.89 -14.96 1.10
CA ASP A 8 -3.27 -13.52 1.11
C ASP A 8 -2.47 -12.49 1.93
N ALA A 9 -1.47 -12.88 2.75
CA ALA A 9 -0.65 -11.89 3.47
C ALA A 9 0.55 -11.44 2.65
N LEU A 10 0.77 -10.12 2.52
CA LEU A 10 1.93 -9.62 1.80
C LEU A 10 3.16 -9.69 2.71
N VAL A 11 4.16 -10.44 2.27
CA VAL A 11 5.37 -10.73 3.06
C VAL A 11 6.55 -9.87 2.61
N ASP A 12 7.44 -9.55 3.55
CA ASP A 12 8.69 -8.90 3.23
C ASP A 12 9.67 -9.89 2.57
N ASN A 13 10.51 -9.40 1.64
CA ASN A 13 11.42 -10.25 0.88
C ASN A 13 12.69 -10.65 1.67
N CYS A 14 12.93 -10.06 2.86
CA CYS A 14 14.13 -10.28 3.64
C CYS A 14 13.93 -11.36 4.70
N PHE A 15 12.77 -11.39 5.37
CA PHE A 15 12.45 -12.29 6.47
C PHE A 15 11.24 -13.19 6.18
N GLY A 16 10.48 -12.91 5.12
CA GLY A 16 9.26 -13.67 4.78
C GLY A 16 8.14 -13.48 5.80
N LEU A 17 8.19 -12.40 6.58
CA LEU A 17 7.20 -12.10 7.62
C LEU A 17 6.08 -11.23 7.04
N PRO A 18 4.84 -11.40 7.53
CA PRO A 18 3.74 -10.54 7.13
C PRO A 18 4.05 -9.09 7.50
N LEU A 19 3.82 -8.16 6.56
CA LEU A 19 4.00 -6.75 6.81
C LEU A 19 3.07 -6.28 7.93
N TRP A 20 3.61 -5.54 8.89
CA TRP A 20 2.81 -5.00 10.00
C TRP A 20 1.80 -3.95 9.52
N LEU A 21 2.17 -3.14 8.53
CA LEU A 21 1.30 -2.13 7.94
C LEU A 21 0.54 -2.72 6.76
N GLN A 22 -0.48 -3.52 7.05
CA GLN A 22 -1.38 -4.05 6.04
C GLN A 22 -2.83 -4.03 6.53
N THR A 23 -3.77 -3.80 5.62
CA THR A 23 -5.19 -3.76 5.94
C THR A 23 -6.03 -4.21 4.74
N PRO A 24 -7.11 -4.98 4.94
CA PRO A 24 -8.02 -5.32 3.85
C PRO A 24 -8.73 -4.07 3.33
N CYS A 25 -8.72 -3.88 2.02
CA CYS A 25 -9.30 -2.75 1.31
C CYS A 25 -9.92 -3.23 -0.02
N VAL A 26 -11.25 -3.15 -0.11
CA VAL A 26 -12.03 -3.46 -1.34
C VAL A 26 -11.70 -4.81 -1.98
N GLY A 27 -11.68 -5.87 -1.17
CA GLY A 27 -11.38 -7.23 -1.66
C GLY A 27 -9.91 -7.47 -2.02
N HIS A 28 -9.04 -6.51 -1.71
CA HIS A 28 -7.59 -6.62 -1.84
C HIS A 28 -6.93 -6.25 -0.50
N VAL A 29 -5.61 -6.40 -0.40
CA VAL A 29 -4.84 -5.94 0.77
C VAL A 29 -4.05 -4.69 0.38
N LEU A 30 -4.28 -3.59 1.11
CA LEU A 30 -3.44 -2.41 1.06
C LEU A 30 -2.31 -2.58 2.08
N TRP A 31 -1.08 -2.33 1.67
CA TRP A 31 0.09 -2.48 2.54
C TRP A 31 1.11 -1.36 2.32
N ALA A 32 1.93 -1.11 3.33
CA ALA A 32 3.06 -0.19 3.26
C ALA A 32 4.29 -0.79 3.97
N PHE A 33 5.49 -0.35 3.59
CA PHE A 33 6.73 -0.82 4.23
C PHE A 33 7.08 0.01 5.47
N ASN A 34 6.76 1.30 5.44
CA ASN A 34 7.09 2.25 6.48
C ASN A 34 6.21 3.49 6.34
N ALA A 35 6.30 4.40 7.32
CA ALA A 35 5.54 5.66 7.32
C ALA A 35 5.79 6.51 6.07
N ARG A 36 7.00 6.48 5.49
CA ARG A 36 7.33 7.22 4.27
C ARG A 36 6.61 6.66 3.04
N HIS A 37 6.52 5.34 2.92
CA HIS A 37 5.75 4.68 1.87
C HIS A 37 4.26 5.00 2.03
N LEU A 38 3.75 5.02 3.27
CA LEU A 38 2.36 5.36 3.54
C LEU A 38 2.04 6.82 3.18
N ALA A 39 2.90 7.77 3.54
CA ALA A 39 2.77 9.17 3.15
C ALA A 39 2.79 9.35 1.63
N TYR A 40 3.65 8.60 0.93
CA TYR A 40 3.68 8.60 -0.54
C TYR A 40 2.37 8.07 -1.16
N LEU A 41 1.80 7.00 -0.60
CA LEU A 41 0.51 6.48 -1.05
C LEU A 41 -0.61 7.48 -0.81
N LYS A 42 -0.60 8.18 0.34
CA LYS A 42 -1.56 9.24 0.66
C LYS A 42 -1.48 10.38 -0.34
N ASP A 43 -0.29 10.87 -0.62
CA ASP A 43 -0.04 11.94 -1.59
C ASP A 43 -0.48 11.53 -3.01
N PHE A 44 -0.12 10.31 -3.43
CA PHE A 44 -0.56 9.74 -4.71
C PHE A 44 -2.08 9.62 -4.81
N LEU A 45 -2.75 9.19 -3.74
CA LEU A 45 -4.20 9.09 -3.69
C LEU A 45 -4.86 10.46 -3.51
N GLN A 46 -4.19 11.50 -3.03
CA GLN A 46 -4.73 12.86 -2.92
C GLN A 46 -4.50 13.69 -4.18
N ALA A 47 -3.49 13.37 -4.98
CA ALA A 47 -3.28 13.96 -6.29
C ALA A 47 -4.42 13.58 -7.26
N ASP A 48 -5.33 14.53 -7.51
CA ASP A 48 -6.38 14.40 -8.54
C ASP A 48 -5.79 14.39 -9.96
N LEU A 49 -4.65 15.07 -10.13
CA LEU A 49 -3.94 15.21 -11.39
C LEU A 49 -2.86 14.13 -11.50
N ARG A 50 -3.05 13.18 -12.43
CA ARG A 50 -1.95 12.33 -12.88
C ARG A 50 -0.97 13.16 -13.72
N GLU A 51 -0.18 14.02 -13.09
CA GLU A 51 1.04 14.49 -13.72
C GLU A 51 1.97 13.28 -13.88
N ARG A 52 2.04 12.75 -15.09
CA ARG A 52 2.96 11.67 -15.47
C ARG A 52 4.38 12.24 -15.51
N ARG A 53 4.95 12.58 -14.35
CA ARG A 53 6.36 12.95 -14.23
C ARG A 53 7.22 11.67 -14.24
N GLY A 54 7.64 11.28 -15.44
CA GLY A 54 8.69 10.27 -15.63
C GLY A 54 8.29 9.00 -16.40
N THR A 55 9.32 8.30 -16.87
CA THR A 55 9.24 7.10 -17.71
C THR A 55 8.47 5.99 -17.02
N ALA A 56 7.50 5.43 -17.73
CA ALA A 56 6.37 4.62 -17.23
C ALA A 56 6.70 3.36 -16.40
N ASN A 57 7.97 2.98 -16.23
CA ASN A 57 8.39 1.70 -15.66
C ASN A 57 9.34 1.79 -14.46
N ALA A 58 9.69 2.99 -13.98
CA ALA A 58 10.70 3.14 -12.91
C ALA A 58 10.11 3.49 -11.53
N SER A 59 8.92 4.11 -11.45
CA SER A 59 8.38 4.61 -10.18
C SER A 59 7.69 3.54 -9.34
N VAL A 60 7.60 3.75 -8.03
CA VAL A 60 6.77 2.92 -7.13
C VAL A 60 5.32 2.87 -7.62
N VAL A 61 4.84 3.98 -8.22
CA VAL A 61 3.50 4.11 -8.82
C VAL A 61 3.26 3.16 -9.99
N SER A 62 4.25 2.89 -10.84
CA SER A 62 4.03 1.99 -11.98
C SER A 62 3.77 0.55 -11.50
N ARG A 63 4.41 0.15 -10.39
CA ARG A 63 4.27 -1.15 -9.75
C ARG A 63 3.05 -1.26 -8.83
N LEU A 64 2.30 -0.18 -8.61
CA LEU A 64 1.08 -0.25 -7.80
C LEU A 64 0.03 -1.14 -8.47
N PRO A 65 -0.73 -1.91 -7.67
CA PRO A 65 -1.81 -2.74 -8.16
C PRO A 65 -2.80 -1.92 -9.00
N GLY A 66 -3.29 -2.53 -10.08
CA GLY A 66 -4.24 -1.86 -10.98
C GLY A 66 -5.50 -1.37 -10.27
N TRP A 67 -5.97 -2.09 -9.24
CA TRP A 67 -7.13 -1.70 -8.43
C TRP A 67 -6.90 -0.39 -7.66
N LEU A 68 -5.70 -0.18 -7.10
CA LEU A 68 -5.36 1.03 -6.36
C LEU A 68 -5.33 2.28 -7.24
N LYS A 69 -5.12 2.09 -8.55
CA LYS A 69 -5.14 3.16 -9.56
C LYS A 69 -6.56 3.53 -9.99
N GLN A 70 -7.59 2.75 -9.65
CA GLN A 70 -8.97 3.03 -10.08
C GLN A 70 -9.57 4.11 -9.17
N ALA A 71 -10.12 5.16 -9.77
CA ALA A 71 -10.73 6.28 -9.04
C ALA A 71 -11.85 5.84 -8.08
N LYS A 72 -12.60 4.79 -8.43
CA LYS A 72 -13.67 4.24 -7.59
C LYS A 72 -13.18 3.66 -6.25
N HIS A 73 -11.91 3.27 -6.16
CA HIS A 73 -11.31 2.72 -4.93
C HIS A 73 -10.55 3.77 -4.13
N ARG A 74 -10.44 5.01 -4.64
CA ARG A 74 -9.66 6.10 -4.02
C ARG A 74 -10.13 6.43 -2.60
N SER A 75 -11.43 6.58 -2.40
CA SER A 75 -12.01 6.94 -1.10
C SER A 75 -11.76 5.84 -0.05
N GLU A 76 -11.95 4.58 -0.43
CA GLU A 76 -11.70 3.43 0.44
C GLU A 76 -10.20 3.24 0.71
N ALA A 77 -9.35 3.43 -0.30
CA ALA A 77 -7.90 3.38 -0.13
C ALA A 77 -7.40 4.49 0.81
N LEU A 78 -7.94 5.71 0.72
CA LEU A 78 -7.61 6.80 1.65
C LEU A 78 -8.04 6.48 3.09
N ARG A 79 -9.20 5.84 3.28
CA ARG A 79 -9.65 5.36 4.60
C ARG A 79 -8.70 4.31 5.16
N ALA A 80 -8.30 3.35 4.33
CA ALA A 80 -7.34 2.32 4.68
C ALA A 80 -5.97 2.91 5.04
N VAL A 81 -5.47 3.89 4.27
CA VAL A 81 -4.24 4.63 4.60
C VAL A 81 -4.35 5.31 5.97
N GLY A 82 -5.45 6.00 6.25
CA GLY A 82 -5.67 6.65 7.55
C GLY A 82 -5.80 5.66 8.72
N HIS A 83 -6.23 4.43 8.46
CA HIS A 83 -6.20 3.36 9.45
C HIS A 83 -4.76 2.91 9.73
N LEU A 84 -3.96 2.68 8.68
CA LEU A 84 -2.54 2.35 8.82
C LEU A 84 -1.73 3.46 9.52
N GLU A 85 -2.07 4.74 9.29
CA GLU A 85 -1.44 5.88 9.99
C GLU A 85 -1.71 5.82 11.50
N ARG A 86 -2.91 5.41 11.91
CA ARG A 86 -3.25 5.22 13.33
C ARG A 86 -2.50 4.05 13.95
N LEU A 87 -2.43 2.91 13.25
CA LEU A 87 -1.64 1.75 13.70
C LEU A 87 -0.17 2.10 13.91
N LEU A 88 0.40 2.96 13.05
CA LEU A 88 1.77 3.48 13.20
C LEU A 88 1.97 4.33 14.45
N VAL A 89 0.95 5.08 14.87
CA VAL A 89 1.00 5.92 16.08
C VAL A 89 0.79 5.08 17.33
N GLU A 90 -0.10 4.08 17.28
CA GLU A 90 -0.44 3.21 18.41
C GLU A 90 0.65 2.18 18.72
N GLY A 91 1.40 1.69 17.72
CA GLY A 91 2.49 0.74 17.93
C GLY A 91 3.87 1.38 18.18
N ARG A 92 3.91 2.64 18.62
CA ARG A 92 5.15 3.38 18.93
C ARG A 92 5.43 3.43 20.43
#